data_AF-A0A929RN17-F1
#
_entry.id   AF-A0A929RN17-F1
#
_cell.length_a   1.000
_cell.length_b   1.000
_cell.length_c   1.000
_cell.angle_alpha   90.00
_cell.angle_beta   90.00
_cell.angle_gamma   90.00
#
_symmetry.space_group_name_H-M   'P 1'
#
loop_
_entity.id
_entity.type
_entity.pdbx_description
1 polymer ?
#
loop_
_entity_poly.entity_id
_entity_poly.type
_entity_poly.pdbx_seq_one_letter_code
_entity_poly.pdbx_strand_id
1 'polypeptide(L)'
;MTQTNPLVRKFAKGASYFKRYGGRMTVARLLQGMGNKIANSAKGKGKGQYPLGMLVKFSDAAAVDWVSEPHWKKNPRSLGSGPYVTAWIMSPPGESSGGHQNIFRFLSYLEAAGHQVKIFLYWSQSIPVDAERVRDMVERSNNYPSLKASFALYDPAVGVGDDVDAIFATGWETAYPAYLDRSNARRFYFVQDFEPSFYPVGSENQLAENTYRFGFEAFTAGKWLARKLHKEYGMRTHPFDFAAEF
;
A
#
# COMPACT_ATOMS: atom_id res chain seq x y z
N MET A 1 6.08 -42.38 29.61
CA MET A 1 5.36 -41.17 29.14
C MET A 1 6.05 -40.68 27.88
N THR A 2 5.46 -40.99 26.73
CA THR A 2 6.04 -40.85 25.40
C THR A 2 6.00 -39.38 24.94
N GLN A 3 7.16 -38.73 24.91
CA GLN A 3 7.33 -37.45 24.23
C GLN A 3 7.41 -37.68 22.71
N THR A 4 6.43 -37.13 21.99
CA THR A 4 6.42 -37.10 20.52
C THR A 4 7.45 -36.09 19.98
N ASN A 5 8.33 -36.57 19.11
CA ASN A 5 9.46 -35.86 18.51
C ASN A 5 9.00 -34.77 17.49
N PRO A 6 9.51 -33.52 17.58
CA PRO A 6 9.12 -32.39 16.72
C PRO A 6 9.41 -32.59 15.22
N LEU A 7 10.27 -33.54 14.84
CA LEU A 7 10.55 -33.87 13.44
C LEU A 7 9.37 -34.56 12.74
N VAL A 8 8.58 -35.36 13.47
CA VAL A 8 7.42 -36.09 12.92
C VAL A 8 6.30 -35.11 12.52
N ARG A 9 6.17 -33.98 13.24
CA ARG A 9 5.15 -32.95 12.99
C ARG A 9 5.46 -32.09 11.74
N LYS A 10 6.75 -31.93 11.38
CA LYS A 10 7.18 -31.26 10.13
C LYS A 10 6.93 -32.13 8.89
N PHE A 11 7.16 -33.43 8.98
CA PHE A 11 6.90 -34.36 7.87
C PHE A 11 5.41 -34.52 7.57
N ALA A 12 4.55 -34.56 8.59
CA ALA A 12 3.09 -34.64 8.40
C ALA A 12 2.49 -33.40 7.69
N LYS A 13 3.02 -32.19 7.96
CA LYS A 13 2.64 -30.96 7.24
C LYS A 13 3.20 -30.92 5.81
N GLY A 14 4.41 -31.44 5.58
CA GLY A 14 5.00 -31.54 4.24
C GLY A 14 4.24 -32.50 3.33
N ALA A 15 3.77 -33.63 3.86
CA ALA A 15 3.01 -34.62 3.09
C ALA A 15 1.59 -34.15 2.71
N SER A 16 0.90 -33.39 3.58
CA SER A 16 -0.41 -32.82 3.24
C SER A 16 -0.30 -31.67 2.23
N TYR A 17 0.80 -30.92 2.26
CA TYR A 17 1.11 -29.87 1.27
C TYR A 17 1.43 -30.47 -0.11
N PHE A 18 2.20 -31.56 -0.16
CA PHE A 18 2.52 -32.26 -1.40
C PHE A 18 1.29 -32.93 -2.04
N LYS A 19 0.35 -33.43 -1.24
CA LYS A 19 -0.89 -34.05 -1.74
C LYS A 19 -1.87 -33.03 -2.35
N ARG A 20 -1.74 -31.73 -2.01
CA ARG A 20 -2.61 -30.65 -2.51
C ARG A 20 -2.02 -29.86 -3.68
N TYR A 21 -0.70 -29.90 -3.89
CA TYR A 21 0.00 -29.09 -4.91
C TYR A 21 0.97 -29.89 -5.82
N GLY A 22 1.00 -31.22 -5.70
CA GLY A 22 1.92 -32.12 -6.39
C GLY A 22 1.68 -32.18 -7.91
N GLY A 23 2.46 -31.41 -8.66
CA GLY A 23 2.54 -31.43 -10.13
C GLY A 23 3.04 -30.11 -10.71
N ARG A 24 2.59 -28.97 -10.16
CA ARG A 24 2.91 -27.64 -10.68
C ARG A 24 4.28 -27.09 -10.26
N MET A 25 4.82 -27.53 -9.12
CA MET A 25 6.09 -27.01 -8.59
C MET A 25 7.35 -27.58 -9.26
N THR A 26 7.28 -28.80 -9.79
CA THR A 26 8.42 -29.41 -10.50
C THR A 26 8.65 -28.74 -11.86
N VAL A 27 7.56 -28.36 -12.55
CA VAL A 27 7.62 -27.56 -13.78
C VAL A 27 8.14 -26.15 -13.51
N ALA A 28 7.70 -25.52 -12.42
CA ALA A 28 8.16 -24.19 -12.04
C ALA A 28 9.68 -24.14 -11.74
N ARG A 29 10.23 -25.14 -11.05
CA ARG A 29 11.68 -25.21 -10.77
C ARG A 29 12.51 -25.55 -12.02
N LEU A 30 11.98 -26.37 -12.94
CA LEU A 30 12.63 -26.65 -14.22
C LEU A 30 12.66 -25.41 -15.14
N LEU A 31 11.57 -24.64 -15.18
CA LEU A 31 11.51 -23.36 -15.92
C LEU A 31 12.43 -22.29 -15.29
N GLN A 32 12.55 -22.29 -13.96
CA GLN A 32 13.46 -21.38 -13.25
C GLN A 32 14.95 -21.71 -13.49
N GLY A 33 15.29 -23.00 -13.61
CA GLY A 33 16.64 -23.45 -13.96
C GLY A 33 17.06 -23.17 -15.41
N MET A 34 16.10 -23.12 -16.35
CA MET A 34 16.36 -22.69 -17.73
C MET A 34 16.42 -21.16 -17.86
N GLY A 35 15.62 -20.42 -17.09
CA GLY A 35 15.64 -18.94 -17.08
C GLY A 35 16.99 -18.35 -16.67
N ASN A 36 17.67 -18.95 -15.68
CA ASN A 36 18.99 -18.48 -15.24
C ASN A 36 20.13 -18.78 -16.23
N LYS A 37 20.00 -19.79 -17.11
CA LYS A 37 20.98 -20.05 -18.17
C LYS A 37 20.79 -19.15 -19.40
N ILE A 38 19.56 -18.69 -19.65
CA ILE A 38 19.28 -17.70 -20.71
C ILE A 38 19.73 -16.29 -20.28
N ALA A 39 19.57 -15.95 -19.00
CA ALA A 39 19.97 -14.64 -18.44
C ALA A 39 21.50 -14.37 -18.52
N ASN A 40 22.34 -15.40 -18.47
CA ASN A 40 23.80 -15.26 -18.52
C ASN A 40 24.41 -15.37 -19.93
N SER A 41 23.61 -15.62 -20.98
CA SER A 41 24.13 -15.70 -22.36
C SER A 41 23.87 -14.46 -23.21
N ALA A 42 23.12 -13.48 -22.72
CA ALA A 42 22.80 -12.25 -23.44
C ALA A 42 23.73 -11.08 -23.06
N LYS A 43 25.05 -11.28 -23.08
CA LYS A 43 26.00 -10.16 -23.24
C LYS A 43 26.10 -9.84 -24.72
N GLY A 44 25.10 -9.12 -25.23
CA GLY A 44 25.11 -8.62 -26.60
C GLY A 44 23.72 -8.33 -27.16
N LYS A 45 23.45 -7.04 -27.36
CA LYS A 45 22.38 -6.42 -28.17
C LYS A 45 20.96 -6.35 -27.57
N GLY A 46 20.48 -5.11 -27.47
CA GLY A 46 19.06 -4.74 -27.42
C GLY A 46 18.48 -4.49 -26.03
N LYS A 47 18.28 -3.22 -25.66
CA LYS A 47 17.44 -2.85 -24.51
C LYS A 47 16.00 -3.32 -24.78
N GLY A 48 15.59 -4.43 -24.17
CA GLY A 48 14.17 -4.78 -24.09
C GLY A 48 13.46 -3.77 -23.20
N GLN A 49 12.59 -2.93 -23.79
CA GLN A 49 11.64 -2.11 -23.04
C GLN A 49 10.60 -3.05 -22.45
N TYR A 50 10.70 -3.35 -21.16
CA TYR A 50 9.54 -3.78 -20.40
C TYR A 50 8.62 -2.56 -20.29
N PRO A 51 7.35 -2.62 -20.72
CA PRO A 51 6.43 -1.51 -20.48
C PRO A 51 6.31 -1.35 -18.98
N LEU A 52 6.78 -0.22 -18.45
CA LEU A 52 6.48 0.21 -17.09
C LEU A 52 4.96 0.35 -17.01
N GLY A 53 4.31 -0.57 -16.28
CA GLY A 53 2.88 -0.46 -16.01
C GLY A 53 2.61 0.78 -15.16
N MET A 54 1.45 1.42 -15.36
CA MET A 54 1.00 2.52 -14.51
C MET A 54 0.95 2.07 -13.05
N LEU A 55 1.28 2.96 -12.11
CA LEU A 55 1.19 2.67 -10.67
C LEU A 55 -0.25 2.41 -10.22
N VAL A 56 -1.22 3.06 -10.86
CA VAL A 56 -2.64 2.79 -10.67
C VAL A 56 -3.14 1.75 -11.67
N LYS A 57 -4.02 0.84 -11.23
CA LYS A 57 -4.78 -0.02 -12.14
C LYS A 57 -5.72 0.83 -12.98
N PHE A 58 -5.71 0.62 -14.30
CA PHE A 58 -6.59 1.35 -15.21
C PHE A 58 -8.07 1.20 -14.84
N SER A 59 -8.48 0.03 -14.34
CA SER A 59 -9.84 -0.21 -13.86
C SER A 59 -10.25 0.73 -12.74
N ASP A 60 -9.33 1.04 -11.82
CA ASP A 60 -9.62 1.88 -10.66
C ASP A 60 -9.67 3.35 -11.09
N ALA A 61 -8.72 3.78 -11.94
CA ALA A 61 -8.74 5.12 -12.51
C ALA A 61 -10.01 5.41 -13.33
N ALA A 62 -10.48 4.43 -14.10
CA ALA A 62 -11.68 4.55 -14.92
C ALA A 62 -12.99 4.47 -14.10
N ALA A 63 -12.98 3.86 -12.91
CA ALA A 63 -14.17 3.69 -12.08
C ALA A 63 -14.52 4.92 -11.23
N VAL A 64 -13.62 5.91 -11.13
CA VAL A 64 -13.89 7.14 -10.39
C VAL A 64 -14.99 7.94 -11.08
N ASP A 65 -16.10 8.14 -10.36
CA ASP A 65 -17.13 9.10 -10.75
C ASP A 65 -16.71 10.51 -10.30
N TRP A 66 -16.51 11.39 -11.28
CA TRP A 66 -16.13 12.79 -11.11
C TRP A 66 -17.32 13.75 -11.04
N VAL A 67 -18.53 13.27 -11.36
CA VAL A 67 -19.74 14.07 -11.48
C VAL A 67 -20.52 14.03 -10.17
N SER A 68 -20.69 12.83 -9.62
CA SER A 68 -21.47 12.63 -8.40
C SER A 68 -20.63 12.79 -7.15
N GLU A 69 -21.21 13.41 -6.12
CA GLU A 69 -20.58 13.40 -4.81
C GLU A 69 -20.58 11.98 -4.22
N PRO A 70 -19.41 11.46 -3.75
CA PRO A 70 -19.27 10.09 -3.29
C PRO A 70 -20.04 9.82 -1.99
N HIS A 71 -20.41 8.55 -1.78
CA HIS A 71 -21.27 8.13 -0.67
C HIS A 71 -20.66 8.43 0.71
N TRP A 72 -19.35 8.23 0.87
CA TRP A 72 -18.63 8.49 2.12
C TRP A 72 -18.56 9.98 2.47
N LYS A 73 -18.80 10.89 1.50
CA LYS A 73 -18.90 12.33 1.73
C LYS A 73 -20.32 12.76 2.08
N LYS A 74 -21.34 12.14 1.46
CA LYS A 74 -22.76 12.36 1.77
C LYS A 74 -23.14 11.84 3.15
N ASN A 75 -22.63 10.66 3.50
CA ASN A 75 -22.96 9.96 4.75
C ASN A 75 -21.66 9.67 5.53
N PRO A 76 -20.98 10.71 6.02
CA PRO A 76 -19.71 10.52 6.66
C PRO A 76 -19.89 9.78 8.00
N ARG A 77 -19.02 8.80 8.28
CA ARG A 77 -19.04 8.08 9.56
C ARG A 77 -18.91 9.05 10.73
N SER A 78 -19.83 8.93 11.69
CA SER A 78 -19.77 9.65 12.96
C SER A 78 -18.75 8.98 13.87
N LEU A 79 -17.81 9.76 14.38
CA LEU A 79 -16.73 9.27 15.24
C LEU A 79 -16.88 9.90 16.63
N GLY A 80 -16.86 9.06 17.67
CA GLY A 80 -16.78 9.49 19.07
C GLY A 80 -15.32 9.73 19.48
N SER A 81 -15.05 9.75 20.79
CA SER A 81 -13.66 9.67 21.26
C SER A 81 -13.08 8.29 20.96
N GLY A 82 -11.81 8.25 20.55
CA GLY A 82 -11.09 7.02 20.22
C GLY A 82 -11.02 6.01 21.40
N PRO A 83 -10.40 4.85 21.16
CA PRO A 83 -9.47 4.55 20.06
C PRO A 83 -10.17 4.33 18.70
N TYR A 84 -9.46 4.66 17.62
CA TYR A 84 -9.93 4.48 16.24
C TYR A 84 -9.25 3.30 15.55
N VAL A 85 -9.92 2.73 14.55
CA VAL A 85 -9.33 1.78 13.60
C VAL A 85 -9.00 2.49 12.30
N THR A 86 -7.72 2.52 11.94
CA THR A 86 -7.23 3.21 10.73
C THR A 86 -6.73 2.20 9.69
N ALA A 87 -7.13 2.38 8.44
CA ALA A 87 -6.63 1.63 7.30
C ALA A 87 -5.67 2.50 6.49
N TRP A 88 -4.49 1.98 6.19
CA TRP A 88 -3.46 2.67 5.42
C TRP A 88 -3.22 1.91 4.12
N ILE A 89 -3.65 2.50 3.00
CA ILE A 89 -3.44 1.92 1.67
C ILE A 89 -2.15 2.50 1.10
N MET A 90 -1.15 1.65 0.90
CA MET A 90 0.18 2.04 0.43
C MET A 90 0.72 1.07 -0.62
N SER A 91 1.64 1.54 -1.46
CA SER A 91 2.44 0.64 -2.28
C SER A 91 3.37 -0.22 -1.39
N PRO A 92 3.85 -1.37 -1.87
CA PRO A 92 4.75 -2.21 -1.09
C PRO A 92 6.03 -1.45 -0.72
N PRO A 93 6.41 -1.38 0.57
CA PRO A 93 7.64 -0.71 0.98
C PRO A 93 8.85 -1.42 0.39
N GLY A 94 9.83 -0.62 -0.06
CA GLY A 94 11.19 -1.11 -0.30
C GLY A 94 11.97 -1.24 1.01
N GLU A 95 13.06 -2.00 1.02
CA GLU A 95 13.87 -2.27 2.24
C GLU A 95 14.45 -1.00 2.90
N SER A 96 14.65 0.06 2.11
CA SER A 96 15.23 1.35 2.52
C SER A 96 14.47 2.58 1.98
N SER A 97 13.16 2.48 1.77
CA SER A 97 12.37 3.60 1.22
C SER A 97 12.10 4.67 2.29
N GLY A 98 12.74 5.85 2.16
CA GLY A 98 12.58 6.96 3.12
C GLY A 98 11.13 7.42 3.30
N GLY A 99 10.34 7.45 2.22
CA GLY A 99 8.91 7.79 2.30
C GLY A 99 8.10 6.78 3.11
N HIS A 100 8.42 5.48 2.98
CA HIS A 100 7.78 4.47 3.81
C HIS A 100 8.24 4.54 5.26
N GLN A 101 9.52 4.84 5.53
CA GLN A 101 10.02 4.97 6.91
C GLN A 101 9.25 6.03 7.68
N ASN A 102 8.97 7.17 7.05
CA ASN A 102 8.17 8.23 7.65
C ASN A 102 6.73 7.77 7.93
N ILE A 103 6.07 7.11 6.97
CA ILE A 103 4.72 6.55 7.17
C ILE A 103 4.73 5.60 8.37
N PHE A 104 5.63 4.63 8.41
CA PHE A 104 5.71 3.64 9.48
C PHE A 104 5.98 4.27 10.86
N ARG A 105 6.74 5.37 10.91
CA ARG A 105 6.91 6.16 12.14
C ARG A 105 5.59 6.82 12.59
N PHE A 106 4.78 7.33 11.67
CA PHE A 106 3.44 7.83 12.03
C PHE A 106 2.53 6.71 12.54
N LEU A 107 2.59 5.53 11.91
CA LEU A 107 1.83 4.36 12.37
C LEU A 107 2.20 3.97 13.80
N SER A 108 3.48 3.99 14.15
CA SER A 108 3.90 3.65 15.52
C SER A 108 3.39 4.66 16.55
N TYR A 109 3.30 5.95 16.21
CA TYR A 109 2.68 6.95 17.07
C TYR A 109 1.17 6.75 17.22
N LEU A 110 0.47 6.35 16.16
CA LEU A 110 -0.96 6.00 16.25
C LEU A 110 -1.18 4.79 17.17
N GLU A 111 -0.36 3.74 17.03
CA GLU A 111 -0.44 2.57 17.92
C GLU A 111 -0.10 2.92 19.38
N ALA A 112 0.90 3.78 19.60
CA ALA A 112 1.27 4.26 20.93
C ALA A 112 0.15 5.10 21.58
N ALA A 113 -0.64 5.82 20.77
CA ALA A 113 -1.85 6.52 21.22
C ALA A 113 -3.06 5.59 21.45
N GLY A 114 -2.91 4.28 21.26
CA GLY A 114 -3.94 3.27 21.49
C GLY A 114 -4.83 2.98 20.28
N HIS A 115 -4.55 3.55 19.11
CA HIS A 115 -5.29 3.27 17.89
C HIS A 115 -4.88 1.93 17.27
N GLN A 116 -5.80 1.32 16.52
CA GLN A 116 -5.51 0.13 15.73
C GLN A 116 -5.15 0.54 14.30
N VAL A 117 -4.09 -0.08 13.77
CA VAL A 117 -3.60 0.15 12.41
C VAL A 117 -3.76 -1.11 11.57
N LYS A 118 -4.33 -0.95 10.37
CA LYS A 118 -4.39 -1.98 9.33
C LYS A 118 -3.66 -1.46 8.09
N ILE A 119 -2.71 -2.21 7.57
CA ILE A 119 -1.96 -1.88 6.35
C ILE A 119 -2.51 -2.71 5.19
N PHE A 120 -2.90 -2.02 4.13
CA PHE A 120 -3.35 -2.61 2.87
C PHE A 120 -2.36 -2.26 1.77
N LEU A 121 -1.75 -3.29 1.18
CA LEU A 121 -0.80 -3.13 0.09
C LEU A 121 -1.54 -3.08 -1.24
N TYR A 122 -1.32 -1.99 -1.97
CA TYR A 122 -1.84 -1.82 -3.32
C TYR A 122 -0.74 -2.03 -4.35
N TRP A 123 -1.01 -2.88 -5.34
CA TRP A 123 -0.06 -3.21 -6.39
C TRP A 123 -0.78 -3.38 -7.73
N SER A 124 -0.33 -2.64 -8.75
CA SER A 124 -0.92 -2.66 -10.09
C SER A 124 -0.27 -3.67 -11.05
N GLN A 125 0.91 -4.19 -10.72
CA GLN A 125 1.64 -5.05 -11.64
C GLN A 125 1.15 -6.50 -11.58
N SER A 126 1.43 -7.24 -12.65
CA SER A 126 1.04 -8.65 -12.80
C SER A 126 1.81 -9.61 -11.89
N ILE A 127 2.97 -9.19 -11.38
CA ILE A 127 3.75 -9.98 -10.42
C ILE A 127 3.06 -9.87 -9.05
N PRO A 128 2.58 -10.97 -8.46
CA PRO A 128 1.89 -10.93 -7.18
C PRO A 128 2.85 -10.49 -6.07
N VAL A 129 2.36 -9.61 -5.21
CA VAL A 129 3.01 -9.25 -3.95
C VAL A 129 2.49 -10.17 -2.86
N ASP A 130 3.36 -10.62 -1.98
CA ASP A 130 2.99 -11.42 -0.81
C ASP A 130 3.05 -10.53 0.43
N ALA A 131 1.89 -10.26 1.04
CA ALA A 131 1.77 -9.39 2.20
C ALA A 131 2.51 -9.95 3.43
N GLU A 132 2.55 -11.27 3.62
CA GLU A 132 3.32 -11.88 4.71
C GLU A 132 4.82 -11.68 4.48
N ARG A 133 5.28 -11.83 3.24
CA ARG A 133 6.69 -11.59 2.89
C ARG A 133 7.10 -10.12 3.08
N VAL A 134 6.22 -9.19 2.73
CA VAL A 134 6.46 -7.75 2.96
C VAL A 134 6.51 -7.45 4.46
N ARG A 135 5.59 -8.02 5.24
CA ARG A 135 5.61 -7.89 6.70
C ARG A 135 6.92 -8.43 7.28
N ASP A 136 7.33 -9.64 6.91
CA ASP A 136 8.60 -10.25 7.32
C ASP A 136 9.81 -9.36 6.99
N MET A 137 9.81 -8.72 5.81
CA MET A 137 10.88 -7.82 5.39
C MET A 137 10.91 -6.57 6.27
N VAL A 138 9.75 -5.95 6.52
CA VAL A 138 9.64 -4.78 7.40
C VAL A 138 10.10 -5.12 8.81
N GLU A 139 9.64 -6.24 9.38
CA GLU A 139 9.99 -6.65 10.75
C GLU A 139 11.48 -6.97 10.95
N ARG A 140 12.19 -7.39 9.88
CA ARG A 140 13.63 -7.67 9.92
C ARG A 140 14.50 -6.44 9.67
N SER A 141 13.94 -5.36 9.14
CA SER A 141 14.69 -4.16 8.79
C SER A 141 14.87 -3.26 10.01
N ASN A 142 16.11 -2.81 10.24
CA ASN A 142 16.40 -1.81 11.28
C ASN A 142 15.87 -0.41 10.93
N ASN A 143 15.39 -0.21 9.70
CA ASN A 143 14.90 1.09 9.22
C ASN A 143 13.43 1.33 9.55
N TYR A 144 12.68 0.30 9.96
CA TYR A 144 11.26 0.41 10.26
C TYR A 144 10.98 0.15 11.74
N PRO A 145 10.09 0.93 12.39
CA PRO A 145 9.63 0.60 13.74
C PRO A 145 8.84 -0.72 13.72
N SER A 146 8.91 -1.44 14.85
CA SER A 146 8.05 -2.60 15.08
C SER A 146 6.61 -2.14 15.30
N LEU A 147 5.67 -2.72 14.54
CA LEU A 147 4.24 -2.40 14.59
C LEU A 147 3.42 -3.65 14.94
N LYS A 148 2.28 -3.45 15.59
CA LYS A 148 1.24 -4.48 15.80
C LYS A 148 0.30 -4.61 14.60
N ALA A 149 0.42 -3.71 13.63
CA ALA A 149 -0.44 -3.61 12.46
C ALA A 149 -0.57 -4.93 11.68
N SER A 150 -1.79 -5.20 11.20
CA SER A 150 -2.03 -6.29 10.26
C SER A 150 -1.65 -5.88 8.84
N PHE A 151 -1.16 -6.82 8.03
CA PHE A 151 -0.85 -6.62 6.61
C PHE A 151 -1.77 -7.47 5.74
N ALA A 152 -2.35 -6.86 4.72
CA ALA A 152 -3.13 -7.54 3.70
C ALA A 152 -2.88 -6.91 2.33
N LEU A 153 -3.15 -7.63 1.24
CA LEU A 153 -3.31 -7.00 -0.06
C LEU A 153 -4.67 -6.30 -0.10
N TYR A 154 -4.75 -5.13 -0.73
CA TYR A 154 -6.04 -4.49 -0.96
C TYR A 154 -6.85 -5.25 -2.02
N ASP A 155 -8.04 -5.71 -1.63
CA ASP A 155 -9.02 -6.34 -2.52
C ASP A 155 -10.28 -5.46 -2.58
N PRO A 156 -10.60 -4.84 -3.73
CA PRO A 156 -11.82 -4.03 -3.90
C PRO A 156 -13.13 -4.77 -3.61
N ALA A 157 -13.15 -6.10 -3.70
CA ALA A 157 -14.35 -6.89 -3.40
C ALA A 157 -14.62 -6.97 -1.89
N VAL A 158 -13.57 -6.91 -1.08
CA VAL A 158 -13.63 -6.97 0.39
C VAL A 158 -13.62 -5.56 1.01
N GLY A 159 -12.81 -4.65 0.46
CA GLY A 159 -12.55 -3.34 1.03
C GLY A 159 -11.72 -3.40 2.31
N VAL A 160 -11.71 -2.29 3.06
CA VAL A 160 -10.94 -2.18 4.31
C VAL A 160 -11.62 -2.78 5.55
N GLY A 161 -12.91 -3.10 5.45
CA GLY A 161 -13.75 -3.60 6.55
C GLY A 161 -14.62 -2.52 7.21
N ASP A 162 -15.77 -2.94 7.76
CA ASP A 162 -16.79 -2.04 8.32
C ASP A 162 -16.43 -1.44 9.68
N ASP A 163 -15.45 -2.04 10.35
CA ASP A 163 -14.89 -1.57 11.62
C ASP A 163 -13.92 -0.40 11.44
N VAL A 164 -13.48 -0.12 10.21
CA VAL A 164 -12.54 0.97 9.92
C VAL A 164 -13.22 2.32 10.04
N ASP A 165 -12.58 3.21 10.80
CA ASP A 165 -13.04 4.58 11.04
C ASP A 165 -12.49 5.58 10.03
N ALA A 166 -11.25 5.33 9.56
CA ALA A 166 -10.53 6.21 8.66
C ALA A 166 -9.63 5.45 7.69
N ILE A 167 -9.61 5.86 6.43
CA ILE A 167 -8.70 5.37 5.39
C ILE A 167 -7.70 6.46 5.04
N PHE A 168 -6.42 6.11 5.01
CA PHE A 168 -5.31 6.94 4.59
C PHE A 168 -4.73 6.40 3.29
N ALA A 169 -4.80 7.20 2.22
CA ALA A 169 -3.94 7.02 1.06
C ALA A 169 -2.55 7.61 1.35
N THR A 170 -1.50 7.05 0.74
CA THR A 170 -0.10 7.45 0.99
C THR A 170 0.70 7.76 -0.27
N GLY A 171 0.25 7.25 -1.41
CA GLY A 171 0.73 7.61 -2.74
C GLY A 171 -0.46 7.89 -3.64
N TRP A 172 -0.25 8.59 -4.75
CA TRP A 172 -1.33 9.00 -5.64
C TRP A 172 -2.08 7.81 -6.21
N GLU A 173 -1.40 6.70 -6.47
CA GLU A 173 -2.02 5.47 -6.97
C GLU A 173 -2.96 4.86 -5.93
N THR A 174 -2.69 5.05 -4.63
CA THR A 174 -3.49 4.48 -3.55
C THR A 174 -4.66 5.37 -3.15
N ALA A 175 -4.70 6.61 -3.63
CA ALA A 175 -5.85 7.48 -3.49
C ALA A 175 -7.08 6.94 -4.26
N TYR A 176 -6.86 6.26 -5.39
CA TYR A 176 -7.93 5.64 -6.19
C TYR A 176 -8.68 4.52 -5.47
N PRO A 177 -8.03 3.46 -4.96
CA PRO A 177 -8.72 2.45 -4.17
C PRO A 177 -9.32 3.02 -2.88
N ALA A 178 -8.68 4.01 -2.24
CA ALA A 178 -9.27 4.70 -1.09
C ALA A 178 -10.58 5.44 -1.47
N TYR A 179 -10.63 6.07 -2.64
CA TYR A 179 -11.83 6.75 -3.13
C TYR A 179 -12.98 5.77 -3.37
N LEU A 180 -12.66 4.64 -4.00
CA LEU A 180 -13.61 3.61 -4.44
C LEU A 180 -14.04 2.65 -3.33
N ASP A 181 -13.34 2.62 -2.20
CA ASP A 181 -13.70 1.75 -1.08
C ASP A 181 -15.15 2.00 -0.63
N ARG A 182 -15.87 0.92 -0.34
CA ARG A 182 -17.32 0.96 -0.08
C ARG A 182 -17.66 1.40 1.34
N SER A 183 -16.71 1.38 2.26
CA SER A 183 -16.92 1.82 3.64
C SER A 183 -17.29 3.31 3.72
N ASN A 184 -18.00 3.70 4.77
CA ASN A 184 -18.26 5.10 5.11
C ASN A 184 -17.12 5.75 5.93
N ALA A 185 -15.99 5.07 6.08
CA ALA A 185 -14.83 5.59 6.81
C ALA A 185 -14.41 6.98 6.31
N ARG A 186 -13.85 7.81 7.19
CA ARG A 186 -13.31 9.12 6.77
C ARG A 186 -12.16 8.90 5.79
N ARG A 187 -12.04 9.77 4.77
CA ARG A 187 -10.97 9.68 3.77
C ARG A 187 -9.90 10.74 4.02
N PHE A 188 -8.68 10.27 4.22
CA PHE A 188 -7.49 11.07 4.43
C PHE A 188 -6.43 10.74 3.39
N TYR A 189 -5.55 11.71 3.16
CA TYR A 189 -4.39 11.55 2.30
C TYR A 189 -3.14 12.01 3.05
N PHE A 190 -2.22 11.08 3.30
CA PHE A 190 -0.90 11.38 3.84
C PHE A 190 0.05 11.76 2.69
N VAL A 191 0.17 13.07 2.42
CA VAL A 191 0.89 13.59 1.25
C VAL A 191 2.29 14.04 1.66
N GLN A 192 3.31 13.34 1.15
CA GLN A 192 4.70 13.60 1.50
C GLN A 192 5.38 14.62 0.57
N ASP A 193 4.94 14.68 -0.68
CA ASP A 193 5.47 15.60 -1.69
C ASP A 193 4.38 15.88 -2.75
N PHE A 194 4.65 16.83 -3.65
CA PHE A 194 3.80 17.08 -4.81
C PHE A 194 4.12 16.08 -5.93
N GLU A 195 3.51 14.90 -5.82
CA GLU A 195 3.73 13.72 -6.66
C GLU A 195 3.57 13.93 -8.18
N PRO A 196 2.69 14.83 -8.70
CA PRO A 196 2.60 15.08 -10.14
C PRO A 196 3.93 15.53 -10.75
N SER A 197 4.75 16.27 -10.01
CA SER A 197 6.06 16.74 -10.49
C SER A 197 7.08 15.62 -10.73
N PHE A 198 6.79 14.39 -10.31
CA PHE A 198 7.66 13.22 -10.56
C PHE A 198 7.52 12.68 -11.99
N TYR A 199 6.50 13.14 -12.73
CA TYR A 199 6.19 12.67 -14.07
C TYR A 199 6.22 13.83 -15.07
N PRO A 200 6.66 13.60 -16.32
CA PRO A 200 6.45 14.56 -17.39
C PRO A 200 4.95 14.78 -17.59
N VAL A 201 4.60 15.93 -18.17
CA VAL A 201 3.21 16.25 -18.53
C VAL A 201 2.66 15.13 -19.42
N GLY A 202 1.58 14.50 -18.94
CA GLY A 202 1.06 13.26 -19.51
C GLY A 202 0.04 12.61 -18.57
N SER A 203 -0.29 11.35 -18.85
CA SER A 203 -1.35 10.63 -18.14
C SER A 203 -1.05 10.46 -16.65
N GLU A 204 0.13 10.01 -16.24
CA GLU A 204 0.44 9.84 -14.81
C GLU A 204 0.46 11.17 -14.06
N ASN A 205 1.02 12.22 -14.66
CA ASN A 205 1.00 13.56 -14.08
C ASN A 205 -0.45 14.02 -13.81
N GLN A 206 -1.33 13.90 -14.81
CA GLN A 206 -2.73 14.32 -14.68
C GLN A 206 -3.50 13.44 -13.68
N LEU A 207 -3.28 12.12 -13.72
CA LEU A 207 -3.93 11.18 -12.80
C LEU A 207 -3.49 11.42 -11.36
N ALA A 208 -2.21 11.69 -11.12
CA ALA A 208 -1.70 12.05 -9.80
C ALA A 208 -2.29 13.38 -9.33
N GLU A 209 -2.30 14.40 -10.18
CA GLU A 209 -2.80 15.74 -9.83
C GLU A 209 -4.30 15.72 -9.48
N ASN A 210 -5.06 14.90 -10.21
CA ASN A 210 -6.48 14.72 -10.03
C ASN A 210 -6.84 14.16 -8.64
N THR A 211 -5.96 13.39 -8.01
CA THR A 211 -6.20 12.83 -6.67
C THR A 211 -6.39 13.89 -5.59
N TYR A 212 -5.78 15.08 -5.74
CA TYR A 212 -5.95 16.19 -4.82
C TYR A 212 -7.35 16.81 -4.87
N ARG A 213 -8.16 16.46 -5.89
CA ARG A 213 -9.55 16.91 -6.08
C ARG A 213 -10.58 15.88 -5.61
N PHE A 214 -10.16 14.73 -5.08
CA PHE A 214 -11.06 13.68 -4.57
C PHE A 214 -11.88 14.10 -3.34
N GLY A 215 -11.56 15.23 -2.70
CA GLY A 215 -12.26 15.72 -1.52
C GLY A 215 -11.80 15.07 -0.21
N PHE A 216 -10.63 14.44 -0.22
CA PHE A 216 -9.97 13.96 1.00
C PHE A 216 -9.44 15.12 1.84
N GLU A 217 -9.23 14.88 3.14
CA GLU A 217 -8.43 15.77 3.98
C GLU A 217 -6.97 15.32 3.96
N ALA A 218 -6.03 16.24 3.81
CA ALA A 218 -4.61 15.92 3.73
C ALA A 218 -3.89 16.10 5.06
N PHE A 219 -2.97 15.19 5.37
CA PHE A 219 -1.86 15.42 6.28
C PHE A 219 -0.61 15.60 5.44
N THR A 220 -0.01 16.79 5.47
CA THR A 220 1.04 17.14 4.50
C THR A 220 2.38 17.35 5.18
N ALA A 221 3.45 16.92 4.53
CA ALA A 221 4.79 17.16 5.02
C ALA A 221 5.20 18.63 4.78
N GLY A 222 5.20 19.42 5.85
CA GLY A 222 5.54 20.83 5.84
C GLY A 222 4.41 21.79 5.39
N LYS A 223 4.55 23.06 5.80
CA LYS A 223 3.55 24.12 5.57
C LYS A 223 3.49 24.61 4.12
N TRP A 224 4.56 24.45 3.34
CA TRP A 224 4.54 24.83 1.93
C TRP A 224 3.57 23.97 1.14
N LEU A 225 3.68 22.64 1.29
CA LEU A 225 2.83 21.68 0.60
C LEU A 225 1.36 21.83 1.02
N ALA A 226 1.08 21.99 2.32
CA ALA A 226 -0.26 22.33 2.82
C ALA A 226 -0.86 23.54 2.08
N ARG A 227 -0.13 24.66 2.03
CA ARG A 227 -0.61 25.88 1.37
C ARG A 227 -0.82 25.68 -0.13
N LYS A 228 0.07 24.94 -0.79
CA LYS A 228 -0.06 24.62 -2.22
C LYS A 228 -1.36 23.84 -2.48
N LEU A 229 -1.55 22.72 -1.77
CA LEU A 229 -2.72 21.86 -1.94
C LEU A 229 -4.02 22.58 -1.59
N HIS A 230 -4.00 23.39 -0.54
CA HIS A 230 -5.15 24.19 -0.15
C HIS A 230 -5.52 25.25 -1.20
N LYS A 231 -4.54 26.04 -1.66
CA LYS A 231 -4.79 27.15 -2.59
C LYS A 231 -5.16 26.70 -4.00
N GLU A 232 -4.49 25.67 -4.51
CA GLU A 232 -4.63 25.25 -5.91
C GLU A 232 -5.72 24.19 -6.10
N TYR A 233 -6.04 23.41 -5.06
CA TYR A 233 -6.97 22.28 -5.15
C TYR A 233 -8.15 22.35 -4.18
N GLY A 234 -8.19 23.35 -3.29
CA GLY A 234 -9.25 23.49 -2.28
C GLY A 234 -9.21 22.40 -1.20
N MET A 235 -8.12 21.65 -1.11
CA MET A 235 -7.98 20.55 -0.15
C MET A 235 -7.91 21.10 1.27
N ARG A 236 -8.58 20.46 2.24
CA ARG A 236 -8.36 20.74 3.66
C ARG A 236 -7.07 20.06 4.09
N THR A 237 -6.14 20.81 4.68
CA THR A 237 -4.77 20.33 4.92
C THR A 237 -4.34 20.55 6.37
N HIS A 238 -3.64 19.57 6.92
CA HIS A 238 -3.06 19.57 8.27
C HIS A 238 -1.55 19.36 8.14
N PRO A 239 -0.72 20.42 8.20
CA PRO A 239 0.73 20.26 8.07
C PRO A 239 1.33 19.62 9.31
N PHE A 240 2.29 18.72 9.11
CA PHE A 240 3.21 18.27 10.16
C PHE A 240 4.64 18.65 9.79
N ASP A 241 5.46 18.88 10.80
CA ASP A 241 6.88 19.19 10.61
C ASP A 241 7.67 17.88 10.47
N PHE A 242 8.67 17.88 9.58
CA PHE A 242 9.62 16.79 9.53
C PHE A 242 10.42 16.78 10.82
N ALA A 243 10.52 15.62 11.47
CA ALA A 243 11.51 15.42 12.51
C ALA A 243 12.90 15.48 11.84
N ALA A 244 13.54 16.65 11.86
CA ALA A 244 14.98 16.73 11.77
C ALA A 244 15.51 16.27 13.13
N GLU A 245 16.29 15.19 13.13
CA GLU A 245 17.07 14.81 14.30
C GLU A 245 17.98 16.00 14.67
N PHE A 246 17.89 16.46 15.92
CA PHE A 246 18.86 17.36 16.53
C PHE A 246 19.79 16.53 17.43
#